data_AF-A0A485CE38-F1
#
_entry.id   AF-A0A485CE38-F1
#
_cell.length_a   1.000
_cell.length_b   1.000
_cell.length_c   1.000
_cell.angle_alpha   90.00
_cell.angle_beta   90.00
_cell.angle_gamma   90.00
#
_symmetry.space_group_name_H-M   'P 1'
#
loop_
_entity.id
_entity.type
_entity.pdbx_description
1 polymer ?
#
loop_
_entity_poly.entity_id
_entity_poly.type
_entity_poly.pdbx_seq_one_letter_code
_entity_poly.pdbx_strand_id
1 'polypeptide(L)' 'MHLDFRQLRNFVALVEYGSFNRAAEAVCLSQSAFSRSIQALEQSVGHPLFDRQSKLPTLTLHGQKLLPYARRLSGTQR' A
#
# COMPACT_ATOMS: atom_id res chain seq x y z
N MET A 1 -13.38 11.58 3.74
CA MET A 1 -12.24 10.77 4.22
C MET A 1 -12.78 9.44 4.73
N HIS A 2 -12.58 8.34 4.01
CA HIS A 2 -12.91 7.00 4.51
C HIS A 2 -11.65 6.15 4.35
N LEU A 3 -10.85 6.05 5.40
CA LEU A 3 -9.70 5.15 5.44
C LEU A 3 -10.23 3.73 5.62
N ASP A 4 -9.96 2.86 4.64
CA ASP A 4 -10.40 1.47 4.63
C ASP A 4 -9.24 0.55 5.05
N PHE A 5 -9.48 -0.31 6.04
CA PHE A 5 -8.51 -1.31 6.51
C PHE A 5 -7.98 -2.21 5.38
N ARG A 6 -8.80 -2.48 4.37
CA ARG A 6 -8.37 -3.24 3.18
C ARG A 6 -7.28 -2.50 2.41
N GLN A 7 -7.39 -1.18 2.29
CA GLN A 7 -6.39 -0.36 1.61
C GLN A 7 -5.07 -0.33 2.40
N LEU A 8 -5.14 -0.23 3.73
CA LEU A 8 -3.97 -0.34 4.60
C LEU A 8 -3.28 -1.71 4.49
N ARG A 9 -4.07 -2.80 4.44
CA ARG A 9 -3.53 -4.15 4.22
C ARG A 9 -2.83 -4.28 2.87
N ASN A 10 -3.41 -3.74 1.80
CA ASN A 10 -2.80 -3.74 0.48
C ASN A 10 -1.52 -2.91 0.45
N PHE A 11 -1.50 -1.76 1.14
CA PHE A 11 -0.29 -0.95 1.31
C PHE A 11 0.83 -1.75 2.00
N VAL A 12 0.53 -2.43 3.12
CA VAL A 12 1.52 -3.27 3.81
C VAL A 12 2.02 -4.40 2.90
N ALA A 13 1.12 -5.05 2.16
CA ALA A 13 1.50 -6.08 1.19
C ALA A 13 2.47 -5.53 0.11
N LEU A 14 2.25 -4.32 -0.41
CA LEU A 14 3.15 -3.74 -1.40
C LEU A 14 4.56 -3.50 -0.83
N VAL A 15 4.65 -3.12 0.46
CA VAL A 15 5.94 -2.99 1.17
C VAL A 15 6.63 -4.34 1.33
N GLU A 16 5.88 -5.39 1.68
CA GLU A 16 6.42 -6.74 1.92
C GLU A 16 6.90 -7.42 0.63
N TYR A 17 6.13 -7.32 -0.44
CA TYR A 17 6.43 -8.03 -1.69
C TYR A 17 7.26 -7.20 -2.68
N GLY A 18 7.36 -5.88 -2.48
CA GLY A 18 8.19 -4.98 -3.29
C GLY A 18 7.80 -4.88 -4.77
N SER A 19 6.62 -5.39 -5.15
CA SER A 19 6.14 -5.42 -6.53
C SER A 19 4.62 -5.41 -6.55
N PHE A 20 4.03 -4.57 -7.40
CA PHE A 20 2.59 -4.50 -7.59
C PHE A 20 1.98 -5.82 -8.04
N ASN A 21 2.67 -6.58 -8.90
CA ASN A 21 2.19 -7.89 -9.36
C ASN A 21 2.19 -8.90 -8.21
N ARG A 22 3.35 -9.07 -7.55
CA ARG A 22 3.50 -10.04 -6.45
C ARG A 22 2.58 -9.72 -5.27
N ALA A 23 2.45 -8.43 -4.94
CA ALA A 23 1.57 -8.00 -3.85
C ALA A 23 0.10 -8.24 -4.19
N ALA A 24 -0.33 -7.97 -5.43
CA ALA A 24 -1.70 -8.23 -5.87
C ALA A 24 -2.05 -9.72 -5.83
N GLU A 25 -1.15 -10.57 -6.34
CA GLU A 25 -1.29 -12.04 -6.27
C GLU A 25 -1.40 -12.52 -4.82
N ALA A 26 -0.54 -12.03 -3.92
CA ALA A 26 -0.53 -12.42 -2.52
C ALA A 26 -1.82 -12.06 -1.75
N VAL A 27 -2.57 -11.06 -2.20
CA VAL A 27 -3.86 -10.67 -1.60
C VAL A 27 -5.07 -11.08 -2.45
N CYS A 28 -4.86 -11.95 -3.45
CA CYS A 28 -5.90 -12.45 -4.36
C CYS A 28 -6.65 -11.34 -5.12
N LEU A 29 -5.92 -10.34 -5.64
CA LEU A 29 -6.47 -9.27 -6.47
C LEU A 29 -5.79 -9.24 -7.85
N SER A 30 -6.50 -8.70 -8.84
CA SER A 30 -5.84 -8.29 -10.07
C SER A 30 -4.89 -7.11 -9.78
N GLN A 31 -3.83 -6.98 -10.56
CA GLN A 31 -2.89 -5.86 -10.45
C GLN A 31 -3.61 -4.50 -10.56
N SER A 32 -4.60 -4.38 -11.44
CA SER A 32 -5.35 -3.14 -11.65
C SER A 32 -6.22 -2.79 -10.44
N ALA A 33 -6.88 -3.76 -9.83
CA ALA A 33 -7.65 -3.57 -8.60
C ALA A 33 -6.74 -3.18 -7.43
N PHE A 34 -5.58 -3.83 -7.32
CA PHE A 34 -4.58 -3.51 -6.30
C PHE A 34 -4.02 -2.09 -6.48
N SER A 35 -3.64 -1.72 -7.69
CA SER A 35 -3.15 -0.36 -8.01
C SER A 35 -4.19 0.71 -7.66
N ARG A 36 -5.47 0.48 -8.01
CA ARG A 36 -6.56 1.39 -7.64
C ARG A 36 -6.76 1.48 -6.13
N SER A 37 -6.59 0.38 -5.40
CA SER A 37 -6.63 0.39 -3.93
C SER A 37 -5.52 1.23 -3.32
N ILE A 38 -4.29 1.16 -3.84
CA ILE A 38 -3.17 1.99 -3.37
C ILE A 38 -3.41 3.46 -3.70
N GLN A 39 -3.86 3.76 -4.92
CA GLN A 39 -4.21 5.12 -5.33
C GLN A 39 -5.30 5.71 -4.43
N ALA A 40 -6.35 4.96 -4.11
CA ALA A 40 -7.41 5.41 -3.21
C ALA A 40 -6.89 5.73 -1.80
N LEU A 41 -5.91 4.97 -1.31
CA LEU A 41 -5.25 5.26 -0.03
C LEU A 41 -4.44 6.55 -0.11
N GLU A 42 -3.61 6.71 -1.15
CA GLU A 42 -2.81 7.92 -1.38
C GLU A 42 -3.70 9.16 -1.46
N GLN A 43 -4.85 9.07 -2.14
CA GLN A 43 -5.84 10.16 -2.20
C GLN A 43 -6.47 10.45 -0.83
N SER A 44 -6.77 9.41 -0.05
CA SER A 44 -7.35 9.58 1.29
C SER A 44 -6.36 10.20 2.29
N VAL A 45 -5.06 9.90 2.13
CA VAL A 45 -3.97 10.48 2.93
C VAL A 45 -3.56 11.85 2.40
N GLY A 46 -3.83 12.16 1.13
CA GLY A 46 -3.46 13.42 0.48
C GLY A 46 -2.01 13.50 0.01
N HIS A 47 -1.27 12.39 0.09
CA HIS A 47 0.14 12.32 -0.29
C HIS A 47 0.47 10.98 -0.99
N PRO A 48 1.39 10.98 -1.98
CA PRO A 48 1.95 9.76 -2.51
C PRO A 48 2.66 8.96 -1.41
N LEU A 49 2.41 7.67 -1.35
CA LEU A 49 3.02 6.76 -0.37
C LEU A 49 4.14 5.94 -0.99
N PHE A 50 4.11 5.75 -2.31
CA PHE A 50 5.18 5.13 -3.07
C PHE A 50 5.73 6.06 -4.16
N ASP A 51 7.05 6.04 -4.32
CA ASP A 51 7.72 6.58 -5.49
C ASP A 51 7.64 5.55 -6.64
N ARG A 52 7.14 6.02 -7.79
CA ARG A 52 6.92 5.22 -9.00
C ARG A 52 7.94 5.51 -10.09
N GLN A 53 8.89 6.43 -9.86
CA GLN A 53 9.96 6.72 -10.82
C GLN A 53 11.01 5.61 -10.88
N SER A 54 11.10 4.84 -9.79
CA SER A 54 12.00 3.69 -9.70
C SER A 54 11.42 2.45 -10.37
N LYS A 55 12.30 1.57 -10.88
CA LYS A 55 11.92 0.26 -11.44
C LYS A 55 11.14 -0.61 -10.45
N LEU A 56 11.39 -0.42 -9.16
CA LEU A 56 10.65 -1.03 -8.05
C LEU A 56 10.03 0.08 -7.19
N PRO A 57 8.79 -0.10 -6.72
CA PRO A 57 8.15 0.87 -5.86
C PRO A 57 8.90 0.99 -4.52
N THR A 58 9.29 2.21 -4.17
CA THR A 58 9.95 2.53 -2.90
C THR A 58 9.06 3.44 -2.07
N LEU A 59 9.15 3.37 -0.74
CA LEU A 59 8.33 4.21 0.12
C LEU A 59 8.80 5.67 0.08
N THR A 60 7.85 6.59 -0.07
CA THR A 60 8.09 8.02 0.19
C THR A 60 8.27 8.27 1.68
N LEU A 61 8.65 9.49 2.06
CA LEU A 61 8.68 9.90 3.48
C LEU A 61 7.31 9.73 4.16
N HIS A 62 6.22 10.04 3.46
CA HIS A 62 4.86 9.85 3.97
C HIS A 62 4.51 8.36 4.11
N GLY A 63 4.91 7.53 3.13
CA GLY A 63 4.77 6.08 3.20
C GLY A 63 5.50 5.47 4.40
N GLN A 64 6.74 5.89 4.65
CA GLN A 64 7.53 5.44 5.82
C GLN A 64 6.86 5.83 7.14
N LYS A 65 6.32 7.05 7.24
CA LYS A 65 5.58 7.51 8.41
C LYS A 65 4.27 6.74 8.62
N LEU A 66 3.57 6.37 7.55
CA LEU A 66 2.30 5.65 7.63
C LEU A 66 2.49 4.18 8.02
N LEU A 67 3.56 3.53 7.57
CA LEU A 67 3.83 2.10 7.76
C LEU A 67 3.62 1.56 9.18
N PRO A 68 4.18 2.15 10.25
CA PRO A 68 3.95 1.65 11.60
C PRO A 68 2.47 1.70 12.02
N TYR A 69 1.71 2.71 11.57
CA TYR A 69 0.27 2.80 11.82
C TYR A 69 -0.51 1.78 10.99
N ALA A 70 -0.16 1.63 9.71
CA ALA A 70 -0.80 0.67 8.82
C ALA A 70 -0.69 -0.77 9.35
N ARG A 71 0.49 -1.18 9.82
CA ARG A 71 0.71 -2.51 10.44
C ARG A 71 -0.12 -2.73 11.71
N ARG A 72 -0.24 -1.70 12.56
CA ARG A 72 -1.05 -1.77 13.79
C ARG A 72 -2.55 -1.89 13.48
N LEU A 73 -3.02 -1.09 12.51
CA LEU A 73 -4.44 -1.00 12.18
C LEU A 73 -4.93 -2.12 11.28
N SER A 74 -4.10 -2.65 10.36
CA SER A 74 -4.50 -3.72 9.44
C SER A 74 -4.58 -5.10 10.10
N GLY A 75 -4.21 -5.22 11.39
CA GLY A 75 -4.08 -6.50 12.08
C GLY A 75 -2.96 -7.39 11.54
N THR A 76 -2.11 -6.88 10.64
CA THR A 76 -0.96 -7.59 10.08
C THR A 76 0.20 -7.50 11.07
N GLN A 77 0.14 -8.30 12.12
CA GLN A 77 1.29 -8.59 12.97
C GLN A 77 1.89 -9.94 12.52
N ARG A 78 2.96 -9.86 11.74
CA ARG A 78 3.95 -10.93 11.62
C ARG A 78 5.32 -10.33 11.83
#